data_AF-A0A8S1K6S6-F1
#
_entry.id   AF-A0A8S1K6S6-F1
#
_cell.length_a   1.000
_cell.length_b   1.000
_cell.length_c   1.000
_cell.angle_alpha   90.00
_cell.angle_beta   90.00
_cell.angle_gamma   90.00
#
_symmetry.space_group_name_H-M   'P 1'
#
loop_
_entity.id
_entity.type
_entity.pdbx_description
1 polymer ?
#
loop_
_entity_poly.entity_id
_entity_poly.type
_entity_poly.pdbx_seq_one_letter_code
_entity_poly.pdbx_strand_id
1 'polypeptide(L)'
;MEKNKPFIIKKREGDSLLPPDCEEFNDLIEDKIRFLQSSNIFIICAFIYQCIRFLYYFFHYRTTCYTYAILCLVIIGGNIFWIASSTYGFLGINSKSSSEIGKYLCLTSAVLAIRLITYFLVWALMQGYAQQYNFLSKTRLLQENTTNTPTQITEDQKQEIICGQLYQGTLMMVQAIIETIFLGIIIYFVLQVKKYIANYESNQQKKQRNWNLQASIV
;
A
#
# COMPACT_ATOMS: atom_id res chain seq x y z
N MET A 1 -22.29 51.01 0.95
CA MET A 1 -21.62 49.85 0.33
C MET A 1 -20.71 49.21 1.36
N GLU A 2 -21.18 48.20 2.07
CA GLU A 2 -20.36 47.42 2.97
C GLU A 2 -19.40 46.55 2.15
N LYS A 3 -18.09 46.73 2.38
CA LYS A 3 -17.05 45.88 1.77
C LYS A 3 -17.14 44.49 2.39
N ASN A 4 -17.59 43.51 1.60
CA ASN A 4 -17.45 42.09 1.89
C ASN A 4 -15.97 41.79 2.18
N LYS A 5 -15.61 41.64 3.46
CA LYS A 5 -14.33 41.03 3.82
C LYS A 5 -14.41 39.55 3.41
N PRO A 6 -13.37 38.99 2.77
CA PRO A 6 -13.35 37.57 2.49
C PRO A 6 -13.52 36.82 3.81
N PHE A 7 -14.40 35.81 3.82
CA PHE A 7 -14.55 34.89 4.94
C PHE A 7 -13.18 34.23 5.19
N ILE A 8 -12.41 34.78 6.12
CA ILE A 8 -11.26 34.07 6.67
C ILE A 8 -11.85 32.96 7.53
N ILE A 9 -11.92 31.75 6.98
CA ILE A 9 -12.22 30.54 7.75
C ILE A 9 -11.05 30.38 8.74
N LYS A 10 -11.21 30.95 9.94
CA LYS A 10 -10.26 30.72 11.03
C LYS A 10 -10.46 29.27 11.49
N LYS A 11 -9.42 28.44 11.35
CA LYS A 11 -9.32 27.11 11.99
C LYS A 11 -9.75 27.26 13.46
N ARG A 12 -10.77 26.53 13.91
CA ARG A 12 -11.04 26.42 15.35
C ARG A 12 -9.87 25.68 15.97
N GLU A 13 -9.34 26.16 17.09
CA GLU A 13 -8.25 25.51 17.84
C GLU A 13 -8.57 24.05 18.22
N GLY A 14 -9.86 23.68 18.27
CA GLY A 14 -10.34 22.31 18.47
C GLY A 14 -10.23 21.36 17.26
N ASP A 15 -9.97 21.87 16.04
CA ASP A 15 -9.82 21.07 14.82
C ASP A 15 -8.36 20.71 14.51
N SER A 16 -7.42 21.12 15.38
CA SER A 16 -6.00 20.86 15.19
C SER A 16 -5.66 19.39 15.47
N LEU A 17 -5.10 18.73 14.45
CA LEU A 17 -4.52 17.39 14.58
C LEU A 17 -3.18 17.41 15.31
N LEU A 18 -2.63 18.60 15.58
CA LEU A 18 -1.43 18.78 16.41
C LEU A 18 -1.81 18.92 17.89
N PRO A 19 -0.88 18.66 18.82
CA PRO A 19 -1.10 18.95 20.24
C PRO A 19 -1.38 20.45 20.47
N PRO A 20 -2.29 20.81 21.40
CA PRO A 20 -2.72 22.19 21.61
C PRO A 20 -1.64 23.12 22.19
N ASP A 21 -0.61 22.58 22.87
CA ASP A 21 0.43 23.38 23.55
C ASP A 21 1.72 23.57 22.71
N CYS A 22 1.61 23.46 21.38
CA CYS A 22 2.73 23.77 20.48
C CYS A 22 2.95 25.29 20.42
N GLU A 23 4.03 25.77 21.05
CA GLU A 23 4.48 27.17 20.98
C GLU A 23 4.75 27.66 19.53
N GLU A 24 4.91 26.74 18.58
CA GLU A 24 4.88 27.02 17.14
C GLU A 24 4.01 25.99 16.43
N PHE A 25 2.77 26.39 16.11
CA PHE A 25 1.91 25.66 15.19
C PHE A 25 2.60 25.55 13.82
N ASN A 26 2.79 24.33 13.34
CA ASN A 26 3.49 24.07 12.08
C ASN A 26 2.51 23.53 11.02
N ASP A 27 1.99 24.44 10.20
CA ASP A 27 1.05 24.13 9.10
C ASP A 27 1.56 23.02 8.18
N LEU A 28 2.87 23.02 7.87
CA LEU A 28 3.49 22.01 7.03
C LEU A 28 3.39 20.61 7.63
N ILE A 29 3.49 20.47 8.97
CA ILE A 29 3.35 19.16 9.62
C ILE A 29 1.88 18.74 9.67
N GLU A 30 0.96 19.68 9.88
CA GLU A 30 -0.46 19.35 9.89
C GLU A 30 -0.94 18.85 8.51
N ASP A 31 -0.49 19.49 7.42
CA ASP A 31 -0.79 19.04 6.07
C ASP A 31 -0.26 17.62 5.81
N LYS A 32 0.93 17.30 6.35
CA LYS A 32 1.48 15.93 6.27
C LYS A 32 0.63 14.92 7.04
N ILE A 33 0.13 15.28 8.22
CA ILE A 33 -0.76 14.43 9.01
C ILE A 33 -2.07 14.18 8.26
N ARG A 34 -2.69 15.23 7.70
CA ARG A 34 -3.91 15.14 6.89
C ARG A 34 -3.70 14.27 5.66
N PHE A 35 -2.57 14.44 4.99
CA PHE A 35 -2.17 13.60 3.85
C PHE A 35 -2.07 12.13 4.25
N LEU A 36 -1.41 11.82 5.37
CA LEU A 36 -1.26 10.44 5.85
C LEU A 36 -2.60 9.80 6.24
N GLN A 37 -3.49 10.54 6.91
CA GLN A 37 -4.83 10.06 7.24
C GLN A 37 -5.64 9.77 5.98
N SER A 38 -5.65 10.71 5.03
CA SER A 38 -6.37 10.57 3.76
C SER A 38 -5.82 9.40 2.94
N SER A 39 -4.50 9.25 2.90
CA SER A 39 -3.83 8.13 2.22
C SER A 39 -4.19 6.79 2.84
N ASN A 40 -4.25 6.69 4.16
CA ASN A 40 -4.65 5.45 4.84
C ASN A 40 -6.12 5.10 4.56
N ILE A 41 -7.04 6.07 4.58
CA ILE A 41 -8.44 5.85 4.20
C ILE A 41 -8.53 5.38 2.74
N PHE A 42 -7.83 6.06 1.83
CA PHE A 42 -7.79 5.69 0.42
C PHE A 42 -7.31 4.24 0.22
N ILE A 43 -6.21 3.87 0.89
CA ILE A 43 -5.67 2.50 0.85
C ILE A 43 -6.70 1.47 1.32
N ILE A 44 -7.38 1.75 2.44
CA ILE A 44 -8.42 0.85 2.98
C ILE A 44 -9.51 0.63 1.93
N CYS A 45 -10.09 1.70 1.37
CA CYS A 45 -11.15 1.59 0.39
C CYS A 45 -10.68 0.90 -0.91
N ALA A 46 -9.52 1.30 -1.44
CA ALA A 46 -8.99 0.77 -2.69
C ALA A 46 -8.69 -0.73 -2.59
N PHE A 47 -8.09 -1.19 -1.48
CA PHE A 47 -7.77 -2.60 -1.32
C PHE A 47 -8.96 -3.47 -0.91
N ILE A 48 -9.97 -2.92 -0.24
CA ILE A 48 -11.25 -3.65 -0.07
C ILE A 48 -11.84 -3.98 -1.44
N TYR A 49 -11.89 -2.99 -2.35
CA TYR A 49 -12.35 -3.21 -3.71
C TYR A 49 -11.49 -4.25 -4.45
N GLN A 50 -10.16 -4.16 -4.35
CA GLN A 50 -9.29 -5.16 -4.97
C GLN A 50 -9.49 -6.56 -4.40
N CYS A 51 -9.69 -6.71 -3.08
CA CYS A 51 -9.97 -8.00 -2.47
C CYS A 51 -11.23 -8.63 -3.06
N ILE A 52 -12.32 -7.86 -3.21
CA ILE A 52 -13.56 -8.34 -3.82
C ILE A 52 -13.31 -8.77 -5.27
N ARG A 53 -12.57 -7.97 -6.04
CA ARG A 53 -12.24 -8.29 -7.44
C ARG A 53 -11.43 -9.59 -7.56
N PHE A 54 -10.38 -9.75 -6.74
CA PHE A 54 -9.56 -10.96 -6.77
C PHE A 54 -10.30 -12.18 -6.22
N LEU A 55 -11.25 -11.99 -5.30
CA LEU A 55 -12.11 -13.07 -4.82
C LEU A 55 -13.03 -13.57 -5.94
N TYR A 56 -13.59 -12.65 -6.73
CA TYR A 56 -14.32 -13.00 -7.94
C TYR A 56 -13.44 -13.78 -8.93
N TYR A 57 -12.22 -13.31 -9.19
CA TYR A 57 -11.27 -14.03 -10.07
C TYR A 57 -10.89 -15.41 -9.55
N PHE A 58 -10.72 -15.58 -8.23
CA PHE A 58 -10.51 -16.89 -7.64
C PHE A 58 -11.65 -17.85 -8.02
N PHE A 59 -12.90 -17.48 -7.77
CA PHE A 59 -14.04 -18.36 -8.07
C PHE A 59 -14.22 -18.60 -9.57
N HIS A 60 -13.98 -17.57 -10.40
CA HIS A 60 -14.16 -17.66 -11.84
C HIS A 60 -13.08 -18.52 -12.51
N TYR A 61 -11.84 -18.45 -12.04
CA TYR A 61 -10.71 -19.14 -12.67
C TYR A 61 -10.23 -20.39 -11.91
N ARG A 62 -10.79 -20.77 -10.76
CA ARG A 62 -10.31 -21.95 -9.99
C ARG A 62 -10.28 -23.26 -10.77
N THR A 63 -11.24 -23.46 -11.67
CA THR A 63 -11.35 -24.68 -12.51
C THR A 63 -10.48 -24.58 -13.76
N THR A 64 -10.34 -23.36 -14.30
CA THR A 64 -9.66 -23.13 -15.59
C THR A 64 -8.17 -22.84 -15.41
N CYS A 65 -7.75 -22.23 -14.31
CA CYS A 65 -6.36 -21.92 -14.02
C CYS A 65 -6.12 -21.90 -12.50
N TYR A 66 -5.93 -23.08 -11.91
CA TYR A 66 -5.79 -23.24 -10.45
C TYR A 66 -4.64 -22.41 -9.88
N THR A 67 -3.48 -22.40 -10.53
CA THR A 67 -2.30 -21.62 -10.08
C THR A 67 -2.58 -20.11 -10.01
N TYR A 68 -3.31 -19.57 -10.99
CA TYR A 68 -3.70 -18.16 -11.00
C TYR A 68 -4.74 -17.86 -9.91
N ALA A 69 -5.70 -18.76 -9.71
CA ALA A 69 -6.68 -18.63 -8.64
C ALA A 69 -6.01 -18.61 -7.26
N ILE A 70 -5.07 -19.52 -6.99
CA ILE A 70 -4.30 -19.52 -5.74
C ILE A 70 -3.48 -18.24 -5.58
N LEU A 71 -2.86 -17.74 -6.66
CA LEU A 71 -2.18 -16.45 -6.60
C LEU A 71 -3.13 -15.30 -6.21
N CYS A 72 -4.35 -15.29 -6.73
CA CYS A 72 -5.36 -14.30 -6.34
C CYS A 72 -5.64 -14.34 -4.83
N LEU A 73 -5.71 -15.53 -4.20
CA LEU A 73 -5.85 -15.65 -2.74
C LEU A 73 -4.65 -15.10 -1.98
N VAL A 74 -3.43 -15.34 -2.46
CA VAL A 74 -2.21 -14.78 -1.85
C VAL A 74 -2.25 -13.25 -1.90
N ILE A 75 -2.65 -12.67 -3.03
CA ILE A 75 -2.81 -11.23 -3.19
C ILE A 75 -3.88 -10.67 -2.23
N ILE A 76 -5.01 -11.36 -2.06
CA ILE A 76 -6.04 -10.99 -1.09
C ILE A 76 -5.47 -10.95 0.33
N GLY A 77 -4.71 -11.98 0.75
CA GLY A 77 -4.06 -12.00 2.05
C GLY A 77 -3.13 -10.81 2.27
N GLY A 78 -2.31 -10.49 1.26
CA GLY A 78 -1.43 -9.31 1.29
C GLY A 78 -2.18 -7.97 1.31
N ASN A 79 -3.32 -7.87 0.64
CA ASN A 79 -4.20 -6.69 0.67
C ASN A 79 -4.83 -6.52 2.06
N ILE A 80 -5.34 -7.60 2.68
CA ILE A 80 -5.92 -7.57 4.03
C ILE A 80 -4.88 -7.11 5.06
N PHE A 81 -3.64 -7.61 4.96
CA PHE A 81 -2.56 -7.17 5.84
C PHE A 81 -2.26 -5.67 5.70
N TRP A 82 -2.28 -5.14 4.47
CA TRP A 82 -2.10 -3.70 4.25
C TRP A 82 -3.28 -2.89 4.80
N ILE A 83 -4.53 -3.33 4.60
CA ILE A 83 -5.72 -2.70 5.19
C ILE A 83 -5.59 -2.62 6.72
N ALA A 84 -5.14 -3.69 7.37
CA ALA A 84 -4.91 -3.71 8.81
C ALA A 84 -3.82 -2.70 9.23
N SER A 85 -2.69 -2.67 8.51
CA SER A 85 -1.61 -1.70 8.73
C SER A 85 -2.09 -0.25 8.56
N SER A 86 -2.91 0.04 7.54
CA SER A 86 -3.45 1.38 7.29
C SER A 86 -4.51 1.79 8.29
N THR A 87 -5.35 0.87 8.75
CA THR A 87 -6.27 1.11 9.87
C THR A 87 -5.50 1.46 11.14
N TYR A 88 -4.45 0.70 11.44
CA TYR A 88 -3.57 0.98 12.56
C TYR A 88 -2.85 2.32 12.41
N GLY A 89 -2.39 2.66 11.20
CA GLY A 89 -1.77 3.95 10.90
C GLY A 89 -2.70 5.13 11.13
N PHE A 90 -3.96 5.02 10.70
CA PHE A 90 -4.97 6.03 10.96
C PHE A 90 -5.17 6.27 12.47
N LEU A 91 -5.34 5.19 13.24
CA LEU A 91 -5.51 5.28 14.69
C LEU A 91 -4.25 5.76 15.41
N GLY A 92 -3.07 5.28 15.01
CA GLY A 92 -1.79 5.63 15.60
C GLY A 92 -1.38 7.08 15.34
N ILE A 93 -1.75 7.65 14.19
CA ILE A 93 -1.56 9.08 13.93
C ILE A 93 -2.52 9.92 14.80
N ASN A 94 -3.77 9.46 14.96
CA ASN A 94 -4.76 10.15 15.80
C ASN A 94 -4.41 10.15 17.29
N SER A 95 -3.68 9.15 17.77
CA SER A 95 -3.24 9.09 19.17
C SER A 95 -2.17 10.14 19.52
N LYS A 96 -1.60 10.82 18.51
CA LYS A 96 -0.52 11.82 18.65
C LYS A 96 0.69 11.29 19.44
N SER A 97 0.89 9.98 19.49
CA SER A 97 1.97 9.33 20.23
C SER A 97 3.11 8.90 19.31
N SER A 98 4.34 9.30 19.63
CA SER A 98 5.51 8.92 18.84
C SER A 98 5.75 7.40 18.80
N SER A 99 5.35 6.69 19.87
CA SER A 99 5.45 5.23 19.99
C SER A 99 4.51 4.53 19.03
N GLU A 100 3.24 4.93 18.99
CA GLU A 100 2.22 4.35 18.10
C GLU A 100 2.56 4.63 16.62
N ILE A 101 3.01 5.84 16.31
CA ILE A 101 3.48 6.19 14.96
C ILE A 101 4.74 5.38 14.60
N GLY A 102 5.61 5.10 15.57
CA GLY A 102 6.76 4.23 15.42
C GLY A 102 6.37 2.79 15.06
N LYS A 103 5.34 2.23 15.70
CA LYS A 103 4.80 0.91 15.36
C LYS A 103 4.20 0.89 13.96
N TYR A 104 3.45 1.94 13.60
CA TYR A 104 2.91 2.09 12.24
C TYR A 104 4.01 2.14 11.17
N LEU A 105 5.10 2.86 11.42
CA LEU A 105 6.26 2.88 10.52
C LEU A 105 6.84 1.48 10.31
N CYS A 106 6.96 0.69 11.39
CA CYS A 106 7.45 -0.69 11.33
C CYS A 106 6.52 -1.56 10.47
N LEU A 107 5.21 -1.51 10.74
CA LEU A 107 4.20 -2.25 9.97
C LEU A 107 4.20 -1.87 8.49
N THR A 108 4.29 -0.58 8.17
CA THR A 108 4.31 -0.08 6.79
C THR A 108 5.59 -0.52 6.06
N SER A 109 6.73 -0.55 6.76
CA SER A 109 7.99 -1.07 6.22
C SER A 109 7.92 -2.58 5.97
N ALA A 110 7.26 -3.33 6.86
CA ALA A 110 7.04 -4.75 6.67
C ALA A 110 6.11 -5.03 5.46
N VAL A 111 5.04 -4.23 5.29
CA VAL A 111 4.19 -4.28 4.09
C VAL A 111 5.03 -4.07 2.83
N LEU A 112 5.94 -3.09 2.80
CA LEU A 112 6.81 -2.83 1.66
C LEU A 112 7.66 -4.06 1.32
N ALA A 113 8.34 -4.63 2.32
CA ALA A 113 9.21 -5.79 2.12
C ALA A 113 8.43 -7.00 1.59
N ILE A 114 7.29 -7.32 2.21
CA ILE A 114 6.41 -8.41 1.76
C ILE A 114 5.97 -8.19 0.32
N ARG A 115 5.57 -6.97 -0.04
CA ARG A 115 5.13 -6.62 -1.39
C ARG A 115 6.22 -6.79 -2.42
N LEU A 116 7.43 -6.29 -2.15
CA LEU A 116 8.57 -6.48 -3.06
C LEU A 116 8.86 -7.97 -3.29
N ILE A 117 8.81 -8.79 -2.24
CA ILE A 117 8.97 -10.25 -2.36
C ILE A 117 7.85 -10.86 -3.21
N THR A 118 6.59 -10.52 -2.95
CA THR A 118 5.45 -11.01 -3.75
C THR A 118 5.57 -10.63 -5.21
N TYR A 119 5.91 -9.37 -5.53
CA TYR A 119 6.06 -8.92 -6.92
C TYR A 119 7.24 -9.60 -7.61
N PHE A 120 8.35 -9.81 -6.92
CA PHE A 120 9.48 -10.56 -7.45
C PHE A 120 9.08 -12.01 -7.79
N LEU A 121 8.34 -12.68 -6.89
CA LEU A 121 7.84 -14.03 -7.12
C LEU A 121 6.87 -14.09 -8.31
N VAL A 122 5.94 -13.14 -8.41
CA VAL A 122 5.00 -13.04 -9.55
C VAL A 122 5.77 -12.81 -10.85
N TRP A 123 6.76 -11.92 -10.86
CA TRP A 123 7.60 -11.68 -12.03
C TRP A 123 8.37 -12.94 -12.45
N ALA A 124 8.97 -13.67 -11.51
CA ALA A 124 9.68 -14.92 -11.79
C ALA A 124 8.75 -15.98 -12.41
N LEU A 125 7.53 -16.13 -11.87
CA LEU A 125 6.52 -17.01 -12.44
C LEU A 125 6.14 -16.59 -13.87
N MET A 126 5.94 -15.29 -14.11
CA MET A 126 5.61 -14.77 -15.44
C MET A 126 6.71 -15.02 -16.47
N GLN A 127 7.99 -14.90 -16.09
CA GLN A 127 9.10 -15.22 -16.98
C GLN A 127 9.10 -16.71 -17.39
N GLY A 128 8.81 -17.60 -16.44
CA GLY A 128 8.65 -19.04 -16.72
C GLY A 128 7.56 -19.31 -17.75
N TYR A 129 6.37 -18.72 -17.55
CA TYR A 129 5.26 -18.87 -18.51
C TYR A 129 5.55 -18.24 -19.88
N ALA A 130 6.24 -17.10 -19.92
CA ALA A 130 6.59 -16.43 -21.19
C ALA A 130 7.60 -17.24 -22.01
N GLN A 131 8.60 -17.85 -21.36
CA GLN A 131 9.55 -18.73 -22.03
C GLN A 131 8.87 -19.99 -22.58
N GLN A 132 7.96 -20.59 -21.82
CA GLN A 132 7.21 -21.77 -22.23
C GLN A 132 6.26 -21.45 -23.41
N TYR A 133 5.61 -20.29 -23.39
CA TYR A 133 4.80 -19.80 -24.53
C TYR A 133 5.64 -19.57 -25.79
N ASN A 134 6.80 -18.93 -25.67
CA ASN A 134 7.71 -18.72 -26.81
C ASN A 134 8.26 -20.04 -27.36
N PHE A 135 8.50 -21.03 -26.51
CA PHE A 135 8.85 -22.38 -26.94
C PHE A 135 7.70 -23.04 -27.70
N LEU A 136 6.50 -23.09 -27.12
CA LEU A 136 5.30 -23.70 -27.74
C LEU A 136 4.94 -23.05 -29.09
N SER A 137 4.99 -21.71 -29.16
CA SER A 137 4.71 -20.97 -30.41
C SER A 137 5.77 -21.24 -31.49
N LYS A 138 7.05 -21.30 -31.13
CA LYS A 138 8.14 -21.61 -32.05
C LYS A 138 8.05 -23.06 -32.56
N THR A 139 7.70 -24.01 -31.70
CA THR A 139 7.46 -25.41 -32.08
C THR A 139 6.27 -25.53 -33.04
N ARG A 140 5.19 -24.78 -32.81
CA ARG A 140 4.03 -24.73 -33.73
C ARG A 140 4.41 -24.19 -35.12
N LEU A 141 5.19 -23.11 -35.18
CA LEU A 141 5.66 -22.51 -36.46
C LEU A 141 6.62 -23.44 -37.23
N LEU A 142 7.49 -24.17 -36.51
CA LEU A 142 8.37 -25.18 -37.13
C LEU A 142 7.57 -26.36 -37.69
N GLN A 143 6.46 -26.72 -37.05
CA GLN A 143 5.62 -27.85 -37.45
C GLN A 143 4.68 -27.50 -38.60
N GLU A 144 4.21 -26.24 -38.71
CA GLU A 144 3.45 -25.74 -39.87
C GLU A 144 4.27 -25.75 -41.18
N ASN A 145 5.59 -25.69 -41.10
CA ASN A 145 6.50 -25.77 -42.25
C ASN A 145 6.75 -27.21 -42.75
N THR A 146 6.20 -28.23 -42.07
CA THR A 146 6.34 -29.64 -42.45
C THR A 146 4.95 -30.27 -42.57
N THR A 147 4.53 -30.54 -43.81
CA THR A 147 3.14 -30.88 -44.20
C THR A 147 2.45 -31.98 -43.38
N ASN A 148 1.15 -31.74 -43.08
CA ASN A 148 0.05 -32.69 -42.83
C ASN A 148 0.07 -33.57 -41.57
N THR A 149 -0.22 -32.98 -40.40
CA THR A 149 -1.12 -33.62 -39.41
C THR A 149 -1.73 -32.53 -38.53
N PRO A 150 -3.06 -32.44 -38.37
CA PRO A 150 -3.65 -31.49 -37.43
C PRO A 150 -3.23 -31.89 -36.02
N THR A 151 -2.29 -31.17 -35.45
CA THR A 151 -1.93 -31.34 -34.04
C THR A 151 -3.13 -30.85 -33.24
N GLN A 152 -3.91 -31.78 -32.70
CA GLN A 152 -4.87 -31.46 -31.65
C GLN A 152 -4.06 -30.84 -30.51
N ILE A 153 -4.21 -29.53 -30.33
CA ILE A 153 -3.76 -28.86 -29.10
C ILE A 153 -4.46 -29.62 -27.98
N THR A 154 -3.69 -30.33 -27.15
CA THR A 154 -4.24 -30.96 -25.95
C THR A 154 -4.86 -29.88 -25.07
N GLU A 155 -5.97 -30.18 -24.41
CA GLU A 155 -6.67 -29.23 -23.54
C GLU A 155 -5.70 -28.58 -22.53
N ASP A 156 -4.69 -29.33 -22.06
CA ASP A 156 -3.61 -28.86 -21.19
C ASP A 156 -2.81 -27.68 -21.79
N GLN A 157 -2.42 -27.76 -23.07
CA GLN A 157 -1.68 -26.68 -23.74
C GLN A 157 -2.56 -25.44 -23.98
N LYS A 158 -3.86 -25.64 -24.20
CA LYS A 158 -4.83 -24.56 -24.36
C LYS A 158 -5.04 -23.82 -23.04
N GLN A 159 -5.10 -24.58 -21.95
CA GLN A 159 -5.22 -24.09 -20.59
C GLN A 159 -3.97 -23.30 -20.15
N GLU A 160 -2.77 -23.75 -20.49
CA GLU A 160 -1.51 -23.02 -20.24
C GLU A 160 -1.45 -21.66 -20.96
N ILE A 161 -1.91 -21.58 -22.21
CA ILE A 161 -1.94 -20.32 -22.98
C ILE A 161 -2.92 -19.31 -22.35
N ILE A 162 -4.10 -19.77 -21.94
CA ILE A 162 -5.11 -18.93 -21.26
C ILE A 162 -4.55 -18.41 -19.92
N CYS A 163 -3.90 -19.27 -19.15
CA CYS A 163 -3.21 -18.87 -17.92
C CYS A 163 -2.16 -17.79 -18.22
N GLY A 164 -1.27 -17.99 -19.20
CA GLY A 164 -0.22 -17.04 -19.56
C GLY A 164 -0.74 -15.66 -19.96
N GLN A 165 -1.82 -15.61 -20.74
CA GLN A 165 -2.48 -14.35 -21.11
C GLN A 165 -3.13 -13.65 -19.92
N LEU A 166 -3.72 -14.39 -18.98
CA LEU A 166 -4.28 -13.81 -17.75
C LEU A 166 -3.19 -13.15 -16.90
N TYR A 167 -2.01 -13.78 -16.77
CA TYR A 167 -0.88 -13.18 -16.06
C TYR A 167 -0.40 -11.88 -16.71
N GLN A 168 -0.22 -11.86 -18.04
CA GLN A 168 0.24 -10.67 -18.78
C GLN A 168 -0.81 -9.54 -18.80
N GLY A 169 -2.10 -9.88 -18.92
CA GLY A 169 -3.19 -8.92 -19.01
C GLY A 169 -3.45 -8.14 -17.72
N THR A 170 -3.07 -8.66 -16.55
CA THR A 170 -3.37 -8.00 -15.26
C THR A 170 -2.52 -6.77 -14.90
N LEU A 171 -1.58 -6.32 -15.76
CA LEU A 171 -0.72 -5.13 -15.50
C LEU A 171 -0.01 -5.14 -14.12
N MET A 172 0.18 -6.32 -13.52
CA MET A 172 0.61 -6.45 -12.11
C MET A 172 1.98 -5.80 -11.85
N MET A 173 2.87 -5.81 -12.83
CA MET A 173 4.18 -5.15 -12.74
C MET A 173 4.08 -3.62 -12.68
N VAL A 174 3.22 -3.00 -13.49
CA VAL A 174 3.05 -1.54 -13.46
C VAL A 174 2.38 -1.12 -12.15
N GLN A 175 1.36 -1.87 -11.72
CA GLN A 175 0.71 -1.68 -10.44
C GLN A 175 1.72 -1.81 -9.28
N ALA A 176 2.60 -2.82 -9.31
CA ALA A 176 3.64 -3.02 -8.32
C ALA A 176 4.59 -1.82 -8.18
N ILE A 177 5.02 -1.23 -9.29
CA ILE A 177 5.89 -0.05 -9.29
C ILE A 177 5.18 1.14 -8.65
N ILE A 178 3.94 1.41 -9.08
CA ILE A 178 3.14 2.54 -8.56
C ILE A 178 2.89 2.36 -7.05
N GLU A 179 2.48 1.18 -6.62
CA GLU A 179 2.22 0.87 -5.21
C GLU A 179 3.48 0.99 -4.36
N THR A 180 4.64 0.56 -4.87
CA THR A 180 5.94 0.67 -4.19
C THR A 180 6.34 2.14 -4.00
N ILE A 181 6.22 2.96 -5.05
CA ILE A 181 6.52 4.39 -4.98
C ILE A 181 5.59 5.08 -3.97
N PHE A 182 4.29 4.80 -4.06
CA PHE A 182 3.30 5.38 -3.16
C PHE A 182 3.55 5.02 -1.70
N LEU A 183 3.89 3.75 -1.42
CA LEU A 183 4.23 3.30 -0.07
C LEU A 183 5.53 3.95 0.45
N GLY A 184 6.53 4.13 -0.42
CA GLY A 184 7.76 4.86 -0.09
C GLY A 184 7.49 6.31 0.29
N ILE A 185 6.58 6.99 -0.42
CA ILE A 185 6.13 8.35 -0.09
C ILE A 185 5.46 8.38 1.28
N ILE A 186 4.57 7.43 1.58
CA ILE A 186 3.91 7.33 2.90
C ILE A 186 4.96 7.15 4.01
N ILE A 187 5.90 6.21 3.85
CA ILE A 187 6.97 5.97 4.83
C ILE A 187 7.77 7.25 5.10
N TYR A 188 8.11 8.00 4.03
CA TYR A 188 8.79 9.28 4.17
C TYR A 188 7.99 10.28 5.01
N PHE A 189 6.69 10.43 4.75
CA PHE A 189 5.83 11.35 5.52
C PHE A 189 5.66 10.88 6.98
N VAL A 190 5.50 9.58 7.23
CA VAL A 190 5.43 9.01 8.58
C VAL A 190 6.70 9.30 9.37
N LEU A 191 7.88 9.17 8.75
CA LEU A 191 9.16 9.52 9.39
C LEU A 191 9.21 10.99 9.82
N GLN A 192 8.77 11.91 8.95
CA GLN A 192 8.73 13.34 9.25
C GLN A 192 7.80 13.65 10.43
N VAL A 193 6.58 13.09 10.39
CA VAL A 193 5.58 13.27 11.46
C VAL A 193 6.06 12.66 12.78
N LYS A 194 6.63 11.45 12.75
CA LYS A 194 7.20 10.80 13.94
C LYS A 194 8.31 11.64 14.57
N LYS A 195 9.24 12.16 13.77
CA LYS A 195 10.36 12.99 14.25
C LYS A 195 9.85 14.25 14.93
N TYR A 196 8.83 14.89 14.34
CA TYR A 196 8.21 16.08 14.92
C TYR A 196 7.55 15.78 16.27
N ILE A 197 6.71 14.74 16.34
CA ILE A 197 5.99 14.37 17.57
C ILE A 197 6.95 13.92 18.68
N ALA A 198 8.01 13.18 18.35
CA ALA A 198 9.03 12.79 19.33
C ALA A 198 9.77 14.00 19.92
N ASN A 199 10.13 14.98 19.09
CA ASN A 199 10.74 16.23 19.56
C ASN A 199 9.79 17.01 20.47
N TYR A 200 8.50 17.07 20.10
CA TYR A 200 7.48 17.71 20.92
C TYR A 200 7.33 17.03 22.29
N GLU A 201 7.18 15.72 22.34
CA GLU A 201 7.09 14.95 23.58
C GLU A 201 8.31 15.17 24.48
N SER A 202 9.52 15.18 23.91
CA SER A 202 10.75 15.45 24.65
C SER A 202 10.79 16.87 25.24
N ASN A 203 10.35 17.88 24.48
CA ASN A 203 10.31 19.26 24.96
C ASN A 203 9.28 19.44 26.08
N GLN A 204 8.12 18.78 26.00
CA GLN A 204 7.12 18.80 27.06
C GLN A 204 7.64 18.13 28.34
N GLN A 205 8.31 16.98 28.23
CA GLN A 205 8.94 16.34 29.39
C GLN A 205 10.01 17.22 30.05
N LYS A 206 10.82 17.93 29.26
CA LYS A 206 11.81 18.89 29.78
C LYS A 206 11.15 20.05 30.52
N LYS A 207 10.08 20.64 29.95
CA LYS A 207 9.31 21.68 30.62
C LYS A 207 8.75 21.17 31.94
N GLN A 208 8.05 20.04 31.94
CA GLN A 208 7.46 19.48 33.16
C GLN A 208 8.49 19.16 34.24
N ARG A 209 9.69 18.69 33.85
CA ARG A 209 10.81 18.49 34.79
C ARG A 209 11.27 19.80 35.42
N ASN A 210 11.41 20.86 34.63
CA ASN A 210 11.80 22.18 35.14
C ASN A 210 10.74 22.77 36.08
N TRP A 211 9.45 22.62 35.75
CA TRP A 211 8.35 23.01 36.61
C TRP A 211 8.36 22.26 37.95
N ASN A 212 8.56 20.94 37.93
CA ASN A 212 8.66 20.14 39.16
C ASN A 212 9.87 20.54 40.02
N LEU A 213 11.01 20.91 39.40
CA LEU A 213 12.18 21.42 40.10
C LEU A 213 11.89 22.78 40.76
N GLN A 214 11.21 23.69 40.06
CA GLN A 214 10.82 25.00 40.61
C GLN A 214 9.82 24.86 41.76
N ALA A 215 8.83 23.97 41.62
CA ALA A 215 7.86 23.68 42.67
C ALA A 215 8.46 22.98 43.91
N SER A 216 9.61 22.31 43.77
CA SER A 216 10.32 21.69 44.90
C SER A 216 11.24 22.67 45.65
N ILE A 217 11.52 23.84 45.09
CA ILE A 217 12.38 24.88 45.69
C ILE A 217 11.57 25.89 46.53
N VAL A 218 10.25 25.93 46.33
CA VAL A 218 9.27 26.75 47.07
C VAL A 218 8.66 25.93 48.21
#